data_AF-V7CYX4-F1
#
_entry.id   AF-V7CYX4-F1
#
_cell.length_a   1.000
_cell.length_b   1.000
_cell.length_c   1.000
_cell.angle_alpha   90.00
_cell.angle_beta   90.00
_cell.angle_gamma   90.00
#
_symmetry.space_group_name_H-M   'P 1'
#
loop_
_entity.id
_entity.type
_entity.pdbx_description
1 polymer ?
#
loop_
_entity_poly.entity_id
_entity_poly.type
_entity_poly.pdbx_seq_one_letter_code
_entity_poly.pdbx_strand_id
1 'polypeptide(L)'
;MIQETIVSVAVATTIIGVAFGGWMNDKLGRKRSILVPDVAFFLGALVMAVAPVPLVIIMVRVLVGLGVGMASMTAPLYIYEASPTKIRGALVSINGSCFEFLS
;
A
#
# COMPACT_ATOMS: atom_id res chain seq x y z
N MET A 1 18.62 -0.96 18.24
CA MET A 1 18.14 0.43 18.10
C MET A 1 17.75 0.76 16.66
N ILE A 2 18.62 0.56 15.65
CA ILE A 2 18.33 0.92 14.24
C ILE A 2 17.14 0.14 13.63
N GLN A 3 16.98 -1.16 13.95
CA GLN A 3 15.88 -1.98 13.41
C GLN A 3 14.50 -1.52 13.90
N GLU A 4 14.37 -1.17 15.17
CA GLU A 4 13.14 -0.64 15.78
C GLU A 4 12.67 0.64 15.08
N THR A 5 13.61 1.55 14.76
CA THR A 5 13.32 2.80 14.04
C THR A 5 12.81 2.52 12.62
N ILE A 6 13.37 1.51 11.95
CA ILE A 6 12.94 1.12 10.60
C ILE A 6 11.50 0.60 10.61
N VAL A 7 11.11 -0.18 11.61
CA VAL A 7 9.74 -0.70 11.72
C VAL A 7 8.77 0.43 12.11
N SER A 8 9.15 1.28 13.06
CA SER A 8 8.30 2.41 13.50
C SER A 8 8.01 3.39 12.37
N VAL A 9 9.03 3.77 11.58
CA VAL A 9 8.83 4.67 10.43
C VAL A 9 8.00 4.01 9.32
N ALA A 10 8.13 2.69 9.12
CA ALA A 10 7.33 1.96 8.14
C ALA A 10 5.84 1.98 8.51
N VAL A 11 5.51 1.77 9.79
CA VAL A 11 4.11 1.83 10.26
C VAL A 11 3.57 3.25 10.16
N ALA A 12 4.33 4.25 10.63
CA ALA A 12 3.93 5.65 10.58
C ALA A 12 3.62 6.12 9.15
N THR A 13 4.47 5.74 8.18
CA THR A 13 4.31 6.11 6.78
C THR A 13 3.21 5.34 6.08
N THR A 14 2.97 4.09 6.47
CA THR A 14 1.81 3.31 6.01
C THR A 14 0.50 3.97 6.42
N ILE A 15 0.37 4.44 7.67
CA ILE A 15 -0.83 5.14 8.15
C ILE A 15 -1.09 6.41 7.33
N ILE A 16 -0.04 7.18 7.07
CA ILE A 16 -0.12 8.38 6.23
C ILE A 16 -0.50 8.01 4.79
N GLY A 17 0.08 6.93 4.25
CA GLY A 17 -0.19 6.43 2.90
C GLY A 17 -1.62 5.96 2.71
N VAL A 18 -2.19 5.28 3.70
CA VAL A 18 -3.61 4.88 3.73
C VAL A 18 -4.51 6.11 3.66
N ALA A 19 -4.29 7.09 4.54
CA ALA A 19 -5.11 8.30 4.59
C ALA A 19 -5.08 9.08 3.26
N PHE A 20 -3.90 9.17 2.64
CA PHE A 20 -3.74 9.85 1.36
C PHE A 20 -4.27 9.02 0.18
N GLY A 21 -4.17 7.69 0.27
CA GLY A 21 -4.66 6.74 -0.74
C GLY A 21 -6.16 6.76 -0.92
N GLY A 22 -6.92 6.95 0.16
CA GLY A 22 -8.38 7.13 0.09
C GLY A 22 -8.78 8.37 -0.72
N TRP A 23 -8.17 9.53 -0.42
CA TRP A 23 -8.45 10.78 -1.12
C TRP A 23 -7.98 10.75 -2.59
N MET A 24 -6.85 10.10 -2.85
CA MET A 24 -6.32 9.89 -4.20
C MET A 24 -7.24 8.99 -5.04
N ASN A 25 -7.78 7.92 -4.45
CA ASN A 25 -8.70 6.98 -5.11
C ASN A 25 -9.98 7.66 -5.60
N ASP A 26 -10.58 8.48 -4.75
CA ASP A 26 -11.83 9.18 -5.07
C ASP A 26 -11.67 10.15 -6.25
N LYS A 27 -10.46 10.67 -6.47
CA LYS A 27 -10.21 11.75 -7.44
C LYS A 27 -9.58 11.29 -8.76
N LEU A 28 -8.79 10.21 -8.76
CA LEU A 28 -7.98 9.80 -9.93
C LEU A 28 -8.60 8.73 -10.83
N GLY A 29 -9.74 8.16 -10.44
CA GLY A 29 -10.47 7.19 -11.24
C GLY A 29 -9.83 5.79 -11.27
N ARG A 30 -10.55 4.84 -10.67
CA ARG A 30 -10.63 3.37 -10.83
C ARG A 30 -9.44 2.55 -11.35
N LYS A 31 -8.73 2.99 -12.40
CA LYS A 31 -7.54 2.30 -12.96
C LYS A 31 -6.21 2.97 -12.58
N ARG A 32 -6.18 4.31 -12.48
CA ARG A 32 -4.95 5.06 -12.19
C ARG A 32 -4.55 4.94 -10.71
N SER A 33 -5.51 4.75 -9.81
CA SER A 33 -5.24 4.69 -8.38
C SER A 33 -4.54 3.41 -7.92
N ILE A 34 -4.59 2.32 -8.70
CA ILE A 34 -3.79 1.11 -8.43
C ILE A 34 -2.39 1.27 -9.04
N LEU A 35 -2.31 1.79 -10.27
CA LEU A 35 -1.06 1.85 -11.02
C LEU A 35 -0.05 2.82 -10.40
N VAL A 36 -0.50 3.96 -9.87
CA VAL A 36 0.39 4.98 -9.27
C VAL A 36 1.15 4.45 -8.04
N PRO A 37 0.49 3.90 -7.00
CA PRO A 37 1.20 3.36 -5.85
C PRO A 37 2.03 2.12 -6.18
N ASP A 38 1.59 1.29 -7.13
CA ASP A 38 2.33 0.09 -7.56
C ASP A 38 3.67 0.46 -8.23
N VAL A 39 3.66 1.45 -9.14
CA VAL A 39 4.89 1.96 -9.77
C VAL A 39 5.81 2.64 -8.74
N ALA A 40 5.24 3.40 -7.80
CA ALA A 40 6.02 4.03 -6.73
C ALA A 40 6.69 2.98 -5.81
N PHE A 41 5.96 1.92 -5.46
CA PHE A 41 6.49 0.79 -4.70
C PHE A 41 7.59 0.05 -5.48
N PHE A 42 7.37 -0.21 -6.77
CA PHE A 42 8.35 -0.89 -7.61
C PHE A 42 9.65 -0.10 -7.73
N LEU A 43 9.56 1.22 -7.93
CA LEU A 43 10.73 2.11 -7.93
C LEU A 43 11.44 2.11 -6.56
N GLY A 44 10.68 2.16 -5.45
CA GLY A 44 11.24 2.07 -4.11
C GLY A 44 12.01 0.77 -3.87
N ALA A 45 11.46 -0.37 -4.28
CA ALA A 45 12.11 -1.67 -4.17
C ALA A 45 13.39 -1.75 -5.03
N LEU A 46 13.36 -1.16 -6.24
CA LEU A 46 14.52 -1.10 -7.13
C LEU A 46 15.66 -0.27 -6.52
N VAL A 47 15.35 0.88 -5.92
CA VAL A 47 16.32 1.70 -5.20
C VAL A 47 16.91 0.94 -4.00
N MET A 48 16.10 0.13 -3.31
CA MET A 48 16.59 -0.72 -2.22
C MET A 48 17.58 -1.78 -2.70
N ALA A 49 17.30 -2.38 -3.86
CA ALA A 49 18.11 -3.45 -4.43
C ALA A 49 19.50 -2.97 -4.90
N VAL A 50 19.61 -1.73 -5.37
CA VAL A 50 20.87 -1.19 -5.91
C VAL A 50 21.84 -0.75 -4.80
N ALA A 51 21.35 -0.29 -3.65
CA ALA A 51 22.23 0.23 -2.58
C ALA A 51 21.67 0.01 -1.15
N PRO A 52 22.08 -1.05 -0.43
CA PRO A 52 21.61 -1.37 0.91
C PRO A 52 22.37 -0.59 2.00
N VAL A 53 22.37 0.74 1.90
CA VAL A 53 22.97 1.64 2.91
C VAL A 53 21.92 1.97 3.98
N PRO A 54 22.27 2.08 5.28
CA PRO A 54 21.29 2.30 6.36
C PRO A 54 20.39 3.53 6.15
N LEU A 55 20.96 4.61 5.60
CA LEU A 55 20.26 5.85 5.27
C LEU A 55 19.28 5.66 4.10
N VAL A 56 19.67 4.90 3.08
CA VAL A 56 18.82 4.61 1.91
C VAL A 56 17.65 3.71 2.33
N ILE A 57 17.88 2.75 3.22
CA ILE A 57 16.83 1.86 3.73
C ILE A 57 15.72 2.64 4.44
N ILE A 58 16.07 3.66 5.24
CA ILE A 58 15.07 4.51 5.93
C ILE A 58 14.26 5.31 4.90
N MET A 59 14.91 5.93 3.92
CA MET A 59 14.24 6.73 2.88
C MET A 59 13.32 5.86 2.01
N VAL A 60 13.78 4.68 1.62
CA VAL A 60 12.98 3.72 0.84
C VAL A 60 11.80 3.22 1.66
N ARG A 61 11.94 2.99 2.97
CA ARG A 61 10.85 2.53 3.84
C ARG A 61 9.71 3.54 3.93
N VAL A 62 10.01 4.83 3.89
CA VAL A 62 8.99 5.87 3.79
C VAL A 62 8.21 5.75 2.48
N LEU A 63 8.93 5.60 1.37
CA LEU A 63 8.36 5.53 0.02
C LEU A 63 7.53 4.26 -0.19
N VAL A 64 8.07 3.13 0.27
CA VAL A 64 7.42 1.81 0.25
C VAL A 64 6.22 1.79 1.19
N GLY A 65 6.33 2.32 2.41
CA GLY A 65 5.22 2.38 3.37
C GLY A 65 4.04 3.19 2.83
N LEU A 66 4.32 4.33 2.20
CA LEU A 66 3.29 5.11 1.51
C LEU A 66 2.61 4.31 0.38
N GLY A 67 3.39 3.63 -0.47
CA GLY A 67 2.86 2.82 -1.57
C GLY A 67 2.02 1.64 -1.09
N VAL A 68 2.49 0.90 -0.08
CA VAL A 68 1.77 -0.24 0.52
C VAL A 68 0.46 0.22 1.18
N GLY A 69 0.49 1.35 1.91
CA GLY A 69 -0.71 1.92 2.51
C GLY A 69 -1.78 2.29 1.49
N MET A 70 -1.37 2.90 0.38
CA MET A 70 -2.28 3.23 -0.73
C MET A 70 -2.83 1.97 -1.43
N ALA A 71 -1.98 0.97 -1.68
CA ALA A 71 -2.37 -0.29 -2.32
C ALA A 71 -3.39 -1.07 -1.46
N SER A 72 -3.16 -1.13 -0.15
CA SER A 72 -4.05 -1.80 0.82
C SER A 72 -5.46 -1.21 0.83
N MET A 73 -5.60 0.12 0.70
CA MET A 73 -6.92 0.75 0.57
C MET A 73 -7.58 0.53 -0.80
N THR A 74 -6.77 0.48 -1.86
CA THR A 74 -7.28 0.39 -3.23
C THR A 74 -7.77 -1.02 -3.59
N ALA A 75 -7.14 -2.07 -3.04
CA ALA A 75 -7.50 -3.46 -3.31
C ALA A 75 -8.98 -3.80 -3.02
N PRO A 76 -9.54 -3.57 -1.81
CA PRO A 76 -10.95 -3.86 -1.55
C PRO A 76 -11.88 -2.95 -2.35
N LEU A 77 -11.51 -1.67 -2.55
CA LEU A 77 -12.32 -0.71 -3.30
C LEU A 77 -12.50 -1.12 -4.76
N TYR A 78 -11.42 -1.54 -5.42
CA TYR A 78 -11.46 -2.05 -6.78
C TYR A 78 -12.33 -3.30 -6.91
N ILE A 79 -12.27 -4.19 -5.92
CA ILE A 79 -13.06 -5.42 -5.88
C ILE A 79 -14.55 -5.09 -5.68
N TYR A 80 -14.88 -4.12 -4.83
CA TYR A 80 -16.24 -3.61 -4.69
C TYR A 80 -16.81 -3.00 -5.96
N GLU A 81 -15.96 -2.40 -6.78
CA GLU A 81 -16.33 -1.76 -8.03
C GLU A 81 -16.44 -2.74 -9.20
N ALA A 82 -15.59 -3.77 -9.23
CA ALA A 82 -15.61 -4.83 -10.25
C ALA A 82 -16.67 -5.91 -9.99
N SER A 83 -17.16 -6.07 -8.77
CA SER A 83 -18.07 -7.16 -8.39
C SER A 83 -19.57 -6.85 -8.61
N PRO A 84 -20.34 -7.81 -9.17
CA PRO A 84 -21.79 -7.66 -9.35
C PRO A 84 -22.52 -7.66 -8.00
N THR A 85 -23.64 -6.92 -7.93
CA THR A 85 -24.34 -6.45 -6.72
C THR A 85 -24.71 -7.50 -5.66
N LYS A 86 -24.68 -8.80 -5.98
CA LYS A 86 -25.12 -9.91 -5.09
C LYS A 86 -24.06 -10.47 -4.12
N ILE A 87 -22.76 -10.22 -4.35
CA ILE A 87 -21.67 -10.89 -3.58
C ILE A 87 -20.65 -9.91 -2.96
N ARG A 88 -20.96 -8.61 -2.97
CA ARG A 88 -20.06 -7.53 -2.52
C ARG A 88 -19.54 -7.73 -1.08
N GLY A 89 -20.38 -8.22 -0.17
CA GLY A 89 -19.97 -8.49 1.22
C GLY A 89 -19.07 -9.71 1.39
N ALA A 90 -19.27 -10.77 0.58
CA ALA A 90 -18.48 -12.00 0.65
C ALA A 90 -17.08 -11.83 0.03
N LEU A 91 -16.95 -11.06 -1.04
CA LEU A 91 -15.64 -10.79 -1.65
C LEU A 91 -14.74 -9.92 -0.76
N VAL A 92 -15.32 -9.03 0.03
CA VAL A 92 -14.54 -8.16 0.92
C VAL A 92 -14.16 -8.85 2.23
N SER A 93 -15.02 -9.72 2.76
CA SER A 93 -14.62 -10.57 3.89
C SER A 93 -13.50 -11.55 3.50
N ILE A 94 -13.50 -12.09 2.27
CA ILE A 94 -12.40 -12.93 1.75
C ILE A 94 -11.10 -12.14 1.53
N ASN A 95 -11.19 -10.90 1.02
CA ASN A 95 -9.98 -10.08 0.85
C ASN A 95 -9.36 -9.65 2.18
N GLY A 96 -10.19 -9.24 3.14
CA GLY A 96 -9.72 -8.88 4.48
C GLY A 96 -9.07 -10.07 5.18
N SER A 97 -9.72 -11.24 5.16
CA SER A 97 -9.17 -12.46 5.78
C SER A 97 -7.88 -12.95 5.12
N CYS A 98 -7.72 -12.81 3.80
CA CYS A 98 -6.48 -13.16 3.11
C CYS A 98 -5.32 -12.20 3.47
N PHE A 99 -5.60 -10.90 3.57
CA PHE A 99 -4.58 -9.92 3.94
C PHE A 99 -4.12 -10.11 5.39
N GLU A 100 -5.04 -10.43 6.30
CA GLU A 100 -4.75 -10.71 7.70
C GLU A 100 -4.00 -12.04 7.90
N PHE A 101 -4.17 -13.01 7.00
CA PHE A 101 -3.43 -14.28 7.03
C PHE A 101 -2.00 -14.16 6.45
N LEU A 102 -1.71 -13.08 5.72
CA LEU A 102 -0.40 -12.83 5.08
C LEU A 102 0.52 -11.92 5.91
N SER A 103 -0.01 -11.19 6.90
CA SER A 103 0.76 -10.30 7.80
C SER A 103 1.11 -10.98 9.12
#